data_AF-A0A661HI32-F1
#
_entry.id   AF-A0A661HI32-F1
#
_cell.length_a   1.000
_cell.length_b   1.000
_cell.length_c   1.000
_cell.angle_alpha   90.00
_cell.angle_beta   90.00
_cell.angle_gamma   90.00
#
_symmetry.space_group_name_H-M   'P 1'
#
loop_
_entity.id
_entity.type
_entity.pdbx_description
1 polymer ?
#
loop_
_entity_poly.entity_id
_entity_poly.type
_entity_poly.pdbx_seq_one_letter_code
_entity_poly.pdbx_strand_id
1 'polypeptide(L)' 'MANTCFVTQEATQEILLRVTNVCAECYTDILIGDTIHYDMQNYRYLCKNCQEELCEKMNEDCEIIEEAGGLFA' A
#
# COMPACT_ATOMS: atom_id res chain seq x y z
N MET A 1 -7.55 -12.71 0.56
CA MET A 1 -7.53 -11.91 1.80
C MET A 1 -7.66 -10.44 1.41
N ALA A 2 -8.55 -9.68 2.04
CA ALA A 2 -8.75 -8.29 1.69
C ALA A 2 -7.52 -7.48 2.18
N ASN A 3 -6.69 -7.00 1.25
CA ASN A 3 -5.57 -6.10 1.55
C ASN A 3 -6.12 -4.74 2.00
N THR A 4 -6.50 -4.63 3.27
CA THR A 4 -7.03 -3.40 3.89
C THR A 4 -5.95 -2.38 4.25
N CYS A 5 -4.69 -2.58 3.81
CA CYS A 5 -3.58 -1.70 4.17
C CYS A 5 -3.54 -0.42 3.33
N PHE A 6 -4.12 -0.44 2.13
CA PHE A 6 -4.03 0.67 1.18
C PHE A 6 -5.41 1.10 0.69
N VAL A 7 -5.64 2.41 0.65
CA VAL A 7 -6.82 3.01 0.03
C VAL A 7 -6.42 3.57 -1.33
N THR A 8 -6.94 2.97 -2.39
CA THR A 8 -6.73 3.44 -3.77
C THR A 8 -7.64 4.60 -4.07
N GLN A 9 -7.08 5.68 -4.62
CA GLN A 9 -7.81 6.86 -5.03
C GLN A 9 -7.11 7.56 -6.19
N GLU A 10 -7.83 8.43 -6.90
CA GLU A 10 -7.24 9.28 -7.92
C GLU A 10 -6.57 10.50 -7.25
N ALA A 11 -5.40 10.88 -7.76
CA ALA A 11 -4.71 12.09 -7.35
C ALA A 11 -5.49 13.31 -7.83
N THR A 12 -6.26 13.92 -6.94
CA THR A 12 -6.93 15.19 -7.19
C THR A 12 -6.04 16.36 -6.81
N GLN A 13 -6.32 17.53 -7.38
CA GLN A 13 -5.61 18.76 -7.05
C GLN A 13 -5.64 19.09 -5.54
N GLU A 14 -6.75 18.79 -4.85
CA GLU A 14 -6.85 19.00 -3.40
C GLU A 14 -5.89 18.11 -2.62
N ILE A 15 -5.67 16.86 -3.04
CA ILE A 15 -4.76 15.93 -2.37
C ILE A 15 -3.32 16.41 -2.52
N LEU A 16 -2.93 16.77 -3.74
CA LEU A 16 -1.56 17.25 -4.02
C LEU A 16 -1.24 18.57 -3.30
N LEU A 17 -2.23 19.46 -3.16
CA LEU A 17 -2.07 20.73 -2.44
C LEU A 17 -2.00 20.56 -0.91
N ARG A 18 -2.71 19.56 -0.36
CA ARG A 18 -2.79 19.36 1.10
C ARG A 18 -1.70 18.46 1.65
N VAL A 19 -1.16 17.55 0.83
CA VAL A 19 -0.31 16.48 1.34
C VAL A 19 1.06 16.52 0.70
N THR A 20 1.16 16.09 -0.55
CA THR A 20 2.42 15.99 -1.27
C THR A 20 2.16 15.74 -2.74
N ASN A 21 3.05 16.21 -3.60
CA ASN A 21 3.09 15.92 -5.04
C ASN A 21 4.09 14.83 -5.40
N VAL A 22 4.61 14.08 -4.42
CA VAL A 22 5.59 13.01 -4.66
C VAL A 22 5.26 11.76 -3.84
N CYS A 23 5.62 10.60 -4.38
CA CYS A 23 5.53 9.32 -3.69
C CYS A 23 6.46 9.30 -2.46
N ALA A 24 5.97 8.86 -1.31
CA ALA A 24 6.75 8.84 -0.07
C ALA A 24 7.87 7.78 -0.04
N GLU A 25 7.86 6.82 -0.96
CA GLU A 25 8.86 5.73 -1.01
C GLU A 25 9.94 6.01 -2.06
N CYS A 26 9.54 6.29 -3.30
CA CYS A 26 10.46 6.48 -4.42
C CYS A 26 10.70 7.94 -4.82
N TYR A 27 10.02 8.90 -4.16
CA TYR A 27 10.10 10.34 -4.46
C TYR A 27 9.77 10.73 -5.90
N THR A 28 9.11 9.85 -6.65
CA THR A 28 8.61 10.16 -8.00
C THR A 28 7.42 11.10 -7.92
N ASP A 29 7.34 12.05 -8.84
CA ASP A 29 6.21 12.97 -8.96
C ASP A 29 4.89 12.24 -9.17
N ILE A 30 3.87 12.72 -8.46
CA ILE A 30 2.48 12.31 -8.59
C ILE A 30 1.75 13.46 -9.28
N LEU A 31 1.14 13.16 -10.42
CA LEU A 31 0.38 14.12 -11.21
C LEU A 31 -1.12 13.98 -10.96
N ILE A 32 -1.86 15.04 -11.27
CA ILE A 32 -3.33 15.02 -11.18
C ILE A 32 -3.85 13.96 -12.16
N GLY A 33 -4.75 13.10 -11.70
CA GLY A 33 -5.30 11.98 -12.46
C GLY A 33 -4.53 10.67 -12.29
N ASP A 34 -3.37 10.67 -11.63
CA ASP A 34 -2.64 9.44 -11.34
C ASP A 34 -3.38 8.59 -10.30
N THR A 35 -3.25 7.27 -10.42
CA THR A 35 -3.72 6.35 -9.38
C THR A 35 -2.70 6.31 -8.25
N ILE A 36 -3.14 6.73 -7.06
CA ILE A 36 -2.34 6.74 -5.84
C ILE A 36 -2.95 5.85 -4.77
N HIS A 37 -2.10 5.41 -3.85
CA HIS A 37 -2.48 4.53 -2.77
C HIS A 37 -2.10 5.17 -1.44
N TYR A 38 -3.08 5.40 -0.59
CA TYR A 38 -2.86 5.85 0.76
C TYR A 38 -2.61 4.65 1.68
N ASP A 39 -1.39 4.56 2.20
CA ASP A 39 -0.97 3.59 3.20
C ASP A 39 -1.55 3.99 4.57
N MET A 40 -2.51 3.20 5.06
CA MET A 40 -3.17 3.46 6.34
C MET A 40 -2.30 3.11 7.55
N GLN A 41 -1.22 2.36 7.37
CA GLN A 41 -0.31 1.97 8.45
C GLN A 41 0.73 3.07 8.69
N ASN A 42 1.27 3.63 7.62
CA ASN A 42 2.33 4.64 7.68
C ASN A 42 1.83 6.07 7.42
N TYR A 43 0.53 6.24 7.17
CA TYR A 43 -0.12 7.53 6.90
C TYR A 43 0.54 8.30 5.74
N ARG A 44 0.86 7.60 4.65
CA ARG A 44 1.63 8.14 3.52
C ARG A 44 1.02 7.80 2.16
N TYR A 45 1.26 8.64 1.16
CA TYR A 45 0.83 8.40 -0.21
C TYR A 45 1.93 7.74 -1.03
N LEU A 46 1.53 6.73 -1.80
CA LEU A 46 2.41 5.92 -2.62
C LEU A 46 1.90 5.87 -4.06
N CYS A 47 2.81 5.77 -5.01
CA CYS A 47 2.48 5.41 -6.38
C CYS A 47 2.14 3.91 -6.47
N LYS A 48 1.49 3.52 -7.57
CA LYS A 48 1.10 2.14 -7.83
C LYS A 48 2.25 1.14 -7.67
N ASN A 49 3.41 1.42 -8.29
CA ASN A 49 4.55 0.50 -8.25
C ASN A 49 5.05 0.25 -6.82
N CYS A 50 5.16 1.29 -5.99
CA CYS A 50 5.60 1.14 -4.61
C CYS A 50 4.57 0.39 -3.76
N GLN A 51 3.27 0.60 -4.01
CA GLN A 51 2.22 -0.15 -3.33
C GLN A 51 2.27 -1.64 -3.71
N GLU A 52 2.46 -1.95 -4.99
CA GLU A 52 2.59 -3.34 -5.46
C GLU A 52 3.81 -4.02 -4.84
N GLU A 53 4.98 -3.37 -4.85
CA GLU A 53 6.21 -3.91 -4.25
C GLU A 53 6.07 -4.14 -2.73
N LEU A 54 5.43 -3.21 -2.01
CA LEU A 54 5.15 -3.38 -0.58
C LEU A 54 4.16 -4.52 -0.33
N CYS A 55 3.15 -4.69 -1.18
CA CYS A 55 2.23 -5.82 -1.07
C CYS A 55 2.92 -7.16 -1.34
N GLU A 56 3.86 -7.23 -2.28
CA GLU A 56 4.65 -8.44 -2.52
C GLU A 56 5.52 -8.79 -1.31
N LYS A 57 6.24 -7.81 -0.75
CA LYS A 57 7.04 -7.99 0.48
C LYS A 57 6.19 -8.47 1.66
N MET A 58 4.98 -7.94 1.83
CA MET A 58 4.06 -8.39 2.88
C MET A 58 3.56 -9.82 2.67
N ASN A 59 3.42 -10.26 1.42
CA ASN A 59 2.99 -11.62 1.11
C ASN A 59 4.14 -12.63 1.25
N GLU A 60 5.39 -12.23 1.03
CA GLU A 60 6.57 -13.09 1.27
C GLU A 60 6.78 -13.39 2.76
N ASP A 61 6.42 -12.46 3.65
CA ASP A 61 6.50 -12.64 5.12
C ASP A 61 5.32 -13.45 5.69
N CYS A 62 4.33 -13.81 4.86
CA CYS A 62 3.24 -14.71 5.25
C CYS A 62 3.75 -16.16 5.27
N GLU A 63 4.52 -16.49 6.30
CA GLU A 63 4.87 -17.86 6.64
C GLU A 63 3.55 -18.63 6.89
N ILE A 64 3.17 -19.49 5.95
CA ILE A 64 2.02 -20.39 6.11
C ILE A 64 2.42 -21.36 7.20
N ILE A 65 2.01 -21.10 8.44
CA ILE A 65 2.11 -22.06 9.53
C ILE A 65 1.14 -23.18 9.17
N GLU A 66 1.64 -24.25 8.55
CA GLU A 66 0.91 -25.52 8.53
C GLU A 66 0.82 -26.01 9.98
N GLU A 67 -0.31 -25.74 10.65
CA GLU A 67 -0.63 -26.38 11.93
C GLU A 67 -0.81 -27.89 11.69
N ALA A 68 0.30 -28.62 11.72
CA ALA A 68 0.29 -30.07 11.89
C ALA A 68 -0.19 -30.37 13.33
N GLY A 69 -1.49 -30.60 13.48
CA GLY A 69 -2.09 -31.16 14.68
C GLY A 69 -2.92 -30.15 15.46
N GLY A 70 -4.21 -30.10 15.13
CA GLY A 70 -5.20 -29.51 16.03
C GLY A 70 -5.19 -30.20 17.39
N LEU A 71 -5.52 -29.45 18.44
CA LEU A 71 -5.53 -29.82 19.87
C LEU A 71 -6.49 -30.96 20.25
N PHE A 72 -6.99 -31.74 19.29
CA PHE A 72 -7.93 -32.86 19.48
C PHE A 72 -7.53 -34.12 18.69
N ALA A 73 -6.29 -34.22 18.19
CA ALA A 73 -5.77 -35.45 17.59
C ALA A 73 -5.25 -36.45 18.63
#